data_AF-A0A0K0GMF0-F1
#
_entry.id   AF-A0A0K0GMF0-F1
#
_cell.length_a   1.000
_cell.length_b   1.000
_cell.length_c   1.000
_cell.angle_alpha   90.00
_cell.angle_beta   90.00
_cell.angle_gamma   90.00
#
_symmetry.space_group_name_H-M   'P 1'
#
loop_
_entity.id
_entity.type
_entity.pdbx_description
1 polymer ?
#
loop_
_entity_poly.entity_id
_entity_poly.type
_entity_poly.pdbx_seq_one_letter_code
_entity_poly.pdbx_strand_id
1 'polypeptide(L)'
;MPPDTPAVKVQSAVQYSELAKLLRRGLKASGATLADEDAKTGFAQVQVLSERWGDLPIAIDSQGRAQEYSLRYAAIFTVTTANGAVLVPQQVIELSRDYVSPPVDATGTATEREILADELRKDMSASILRRIDSVVRARLKHGESLESTPTAPLPPAPVQPTTPPESSVPAALPPAPTSGN
;
A
#
# COMPACT_ATOMS: atom_id res chain seq x y z
N MET A 1 -0.36 -22.32 -8.01
CA MET A 1 0.23 -21.54 -9.13
C MET A 1 0.08 -22.32 -10.44
N PRO A 2 -0.12 -21.66 -11.60
CA PRO A 2 -0.08 -22.34 -12.90
C PRO A 2 1.30 -22.98 -13.19
N PRO A 3 1.37 -24.09 -13.94
CA PRO A 3 2.59 -24.87 -14.15
C PRO A 3 3.71 -24.16 -14.95
N ASP A 4 3.42 -23.10 -15.71
CA ASP A 4 4.42 -22.31 -16.47
C ASP A 4 4.84 -21.00 -15.77
N THR A 5 4.75 -20.94 -14.43
CA THR A 5 5.14 -19.72 -13.72
C THR A 5 6.67 -19.65 -13.63
N PRO A 6 7.33 -18.57 -14.13
CA PRO A 6 8.76 -18.41 -13.98
C PRO A 6 9.15 -18.40 -12.49
N ALA A 7 10.39 -18.77 -12.19
CA ALA A 7 10.89 -18.74 -10.83
C ALA A 7 10.71 -17.32 -10.22
N VAL A 8 10.50 -17.25 -8.90
CA VAL A 8 10.23 -15.99 -8.19
C VAL A 8 11.38 -15.67 -7.25
N LYS A 9 11.87 -14.43 -7.31
CA LYS A 9 12.86 -13.89 -6.37
C LYS A 9 12.19 -12.84 -5.48
N VAL A 10 12.40 -12.94 -4.18
CA VAL A 10 11.96 -11.91 -3.23
C VAL A 10 13.14 -11.04 -2.86
N GLN A 11 13.01 -9.73 -3.03
CA GLN A 11 14.01 -8.76 -2.65
C GLN A 11 13.39 -7.72 -1.70
N SER A 12 14.20 -7.19 -0.78
CA SER A 12 13.78 -6.13 0.12
C SER A 12 14.87 -5.06 0.18
N ALA A 13 14.46 -3.79 0.16
CA ALA A 13 15.33 -2.67 0.47
C ALA A 13 15.67 -2.60 1.98
N VAL A 14 14.92 -3.33 2.81
CA VAL A 14 15.11 -3.41 4.26
C VAL A 14 16.06 -4.56 4.59
N GLN A 15 17.19 -4.24 5.22
CA GLN A 15 18.16 -5.23 5.67
C GLN A 15 17.52 -6.21 6.67
N TYR A 16 17.77 -7.50 6.48
CA TYR A 16 17.26 -8.58 7.33
C TYR A 16 15.72 -8.62 7.50
N SER A 17 14.96 -8.16 6.50
CA SER A 17 13.49 -8.13 6.52
C SER A 17 12.84 -9.49 6.86
N GLU A 18 12.14 -9.55 8.00
CA GLU A 18 11.30 -10.70 8.38
C GLU A 18 10.12 -10.88 7.42
N LEU A 19 9.55 -9.78 6.90
CA LEU A 19 8.51 -9.82 5.88
C LEU A 19 9.01 -10.54 4.62
N ALA A 20 10.23 -10.26 4.15
CA ALA A 20 10.79 -10.96 2.99
C ALA A 20 11.00 -12.46 3.26
N LYS A 21 11.38 -12.87 4.48
CA LYS A 21 11.45 -14.29 4.87
C LYS A 21 10.06 -14.95 4.86
N LEU A 22 9.06 -14.26 5.39
CA LEU A 22 7.65 -14.70 5.37
C LEU A 22 7.13 -14.85 3.94
N LEU A 23 7.37 -13.88 3.06
CA LEU A 23 6.96 -13.91 1.65
C LEU A 23 7.61 -15.07 0.91
N ARG A 24 8.93 -15.30 1.05
CA ARG A 24 9.61 -16.46 0.45
C ARG A 24 8.98 -17.78 0.88
N ARG A 25 8.69 -17.93 2.18
CA ARG A 25 8.05 -19.12 2.72
C ARG A 25 6.62 -19.30 2.20
N GLY A 26 5.83 -18.23 2.15
CA GLY A 26 4.46 -18.26 1.65
C GLY A 26 4.37 -18.55 0.15
N LEU A 27 5.26 -17.98 -0.66
CA LEU A 27 5.37 -18.29 -2.08
C LEU A 27 5.70 -19.76 -2.30
N LYS A 28 6.70 -20.30 -1.59
CA LYS A 28 7.05 -21.73 -1.64
C LYS A 28 5.86 -22.61 -1.23
N ALA A 29 5.16 -22.25 -0.16
CA ALA A 29 3.96 -22.98 0.30
C ALA A 29 2.80 -22.92 -0.71
N SER A 30 2.72 -21.88 -1.54
CA SER A 30 1.74 -21.76 -2.63
C SER A 30 2.13 -22.53 -3.92
N GLY A 31 3.26 -23.23 -3.90
CA GLY A 31 3.80 -24.01 -5.02
C GLY A 31 4.62 -23.20 -6.01
N ALA A 32 5.10 -21.99 -5.66
CA ALA A 32 6.00 -21.23 -6.51
C ALA A 32 7.44 -21.77 -6.39
N THR A 33 8.14 -21.86 -7.53
CA THR A 33 9.58 -22.13 -7.57
C THR A 33 10.34 -20.86 -7.21
N LEU A 34 11.25 -20.93 -6.24
CA LEU A 34 12.12 -19.79 -5.90
C LEU A 34 13.34 -19.79 -6.84
N ALA A 35 13.73 -18.61 -7.31
CA ALA A 35 14.96 -18.45 -8.07
C ALA A 35 16.19 -18.59 -7.16
N ASP A 36 17.32 -19.04 -7.72
CA ASP A 36 18.60 -19.07 -7.01
C ASP A 36 19.00 -17.66 -6.54
N GLU A 37 19.68 -17.58 -5.39
CA GLU A 37 20.08 -16.29 -4.82
C GLU A 37 21.04 -15.52 -5.76
N ASP A 38 21.88 -16.24 -6.51
CA ASP A 38 22.84 -15.67 -7.47
C ASP A 38 22.25 -15.44 -8.88
N ALA A 39 21.03 -15.90 -9.14
CA ALA A 39 20.37 -15.68 -10.42
C ALA A 39 20.22 -14.18 -10.69
N LYS A 40 20.61 -13.74 -11.89
CA LYS A 40 20.58 -12.33 -12.32
C LYS A 40 19.38 -11.98 -13.19
N THR A 41 18.86 -12.92 -13.97
CA THR A 41 17.74 -12.72 -14.91
C THR A 41 16.85 -13.97 -14.96
N GLY A 42 15.70 -13.88 -15.65
CA GLY A 42 14.83 -15.04 -15.91
C GLY A 42 13.85 -15.38 -14.78
N PHE A 43 13.61 -14.46 -13.84
CA PHE A 43 12.69 -14.65 -12.71
C PHE A 43 11.76 -13.45 -12.53
N ALA A 44 10.53 -13.72 -12.08
CA ALA A 44 9.67 -12.68 -11.56
C ALA A 44 10.21 -12.19 -10.20
N GLN A 45 10.00 -10.92 -9.88
CA GLN A 45 10.54 -10.31 -8.67
C GLN A 45 9.44 -9.70 -7.82
N VAL A 46 9.34 -10.14 -6.56
CA VAL A 46 8.55 -9.46 -5.53
C VAL A 46 9.49 -8.55 -4.77
N GLN A 47 9.26 -7.23 -4.85
CA GLN A 47 10.11 -6.22 -4.23
C GLN A 47 9.39 -5.56 -3.07
N VAL A 48 9.93 -5.70 -1.87
CA VAL A 48 9.54 -4.91 -0.70
C VAL A 48 10.36 -3.63 -0.71
N LEU A 49 9.72 -2.51 -1.05
CA LEU A 49 10.35 -1.21 -1.24
C LEU A 49 10.51 -0.47 0.09
N SER A 50 9.55 -0.63 1.00
CA SER A 50 9.58 0.02 2.30
C SER A 50 8.75 -0.77 3.32
N GLU A 51 9.19 -0.71 4.57
CA GLU A 51 8.46 -1.18 5.75
C GLU A 51 8.53 -0.08 6.81
N ARG A 52 7.41 0.25 7.45
CA ARG A 52 7.33 1.28 8.48
C ARG A 52 6.49 0.81 9.64
N TRP A 53 7.01 1.04 10.84
CA TRP A 53 6.30 0.83 12.08
C TRP A 53 5.93 2.18 12.69
N GLY A 54 4.75 2.26 13.27
CA GLY A 54 4.27 3.42 14.02
C GLY A 54 3.57 2.96 15.28
N ASP A 55 3.61 3.81 16.29
CA ASP A 55 2.92 3.58 17.55
C ASP A 55 2.16 4.86 17.91
N LEU A 56 0.85 4.74 18.12
CA LEU A 56 -0.04 5.89 18.29
C LEU A 56 -0.88 5.74 19.56
N PRO A 57 -0.78 6.66 20.53
CA PRO A 57 -1.73 6.72 21.65
C PRO A 57 -3.17 6.89 21.14
N ILE A 58 -4.07 6.01 21.59
CA ILE A 58 -5.51 6.07 21.25
C ILE A 58 -6.39 6.33 22.48
N ALA A 59 -5.86 6.12 23.69
CA ALA A 59 -6.51 6.51 24.94
C ALA A 59 -5.49 7.04 25.95
N ILE A 60 -5.87 8.08 26.69
CA ILE A 60 -5.07 8.72 27.73
C ILE A 60 -5.82 8.77 29.07
N ASP A 61 -5.10 8.72 30.18
CA ASP A 61 -5.67 8.87 31.53
C ASP A 61 -5.85 10.35 31.93
N SER A 62 -6.42 10.58 33.12
CA SER A 62 -6.65 11.92 33.68
C SER A 62 -5.37 12.74 33.90
N GLN A 63 -4.20 12.10 33.87
CA GLN A 63 -2.89 12.71 34.04
C GLN A 63 -2.17 12.89 32.69
N GLY A 64 -2.83 12.57 31.57
CA GLY A 64 -2.30 12.69 30.21
C GLY A 64 -1.37 11.54 29.79
N ARG A 65 -1.32 10.44 30.53
CA ARG A 65 -0.49 9.27 30.19
C ARG A 65 -1.27 8.35 29.26
N ALA A 66 -0.63 7.87 28.21
CA ALA A 66 -1.24 6.94 27.27
C ALA A 66 -1.41 5.56 27.91
N GLN A 67 -2.64 5.04 27.84
CA GLN A 67 -3.06 3.75 28.41
C GLN A 67 -3.33 2.71 27.33
N GLU A 68 -3.69 3.16 26.13
CA GLU A 68 -3.90 2.32 24.97
C GLU A 68 -3.20 2.91 23.77
N TYR A 69 -2.68 2.02 22.94
CA TYR A 69 -1.88 2.33 21.77
C TYR A 69 -2.38 1.53 20.58
N SER A 70 -2.17 2.07 19.37
CA SER A 70 -2.36 1.38 18.11
C SER A 70 -1.00 1.17 17.45
N LEU A 71 -0.55 -0.09 17.44
CA LEU A 71 0.65 -0.51 16.71
C LEU A 71 0.31 -0.60 15.23
N ARG A 72 0.93 0.25 14.42
CA ARG A 72 0.71 0.35 12.97
C ARG A 72 1.89 -0.21 12.21
N TYR A 73 1.59 -0.97 11.16
CA TYR A 73 2.58 -1.52 10.24
C TYR A 73 2.18 -1.25 8.80
N ALA A 74 3.03 -0.54 8.07
CA ALA A 74 2.85 -0.21 6.66
C ALA A 74 3.94 -0.84 5.81
N ALA A 75 3.57 -1.40 4.66
CA ALA A 75 4.51 -1.93 3.68
C ALA A 75 4.18 -1.42 2.28
N ILE A 76 5.23 -1.10 1.52
CA ILE A 76 5.16 -0.74 0.10
C ILE A 76 5.84 -1.85 -0.69
N PHE A 77 5.16 -2.39 -1.70
CA PHE A 77 5.72 -3.44 -2.54
C PHE A 77 5.31 -3.29 -4.00
N THR A 78 6.06 -3.93 -4.89
CA THR A 78 5.74 -4.07 -6.32
C THR A 78 6.12 -5.46 -6.80
N VAL A 79 5.53 -5.92 -7.90
CA VAL A 79 5.91 -7.20 -8.53
C VAL A 79 6.20 -6.99 -10.01
N THR A 80 7.34 -7.49 -10.47
CA THR A 80 7.71 -7.51 -11.88
C THR A 80 7.86 -8.95 -12.37
N THR A 81 7.71 -9.13 -13.67
CA THR A 81 7.85 -10.42 -14.39
C THR A 81 9.32 -10.67 -14.74
N ALA A 82 9.59 -11.85 -15.34
CA ALA A 82 10.93 -12.24 -15.79
C ALA A 82 11.51 -11.34 -16.89
N ASN A 83 10.65 -10.76 -17.73
CA ASN A 83 11.03 -9.80 -18.78
C ASN A 83 11.05 -8.34 -18.29
N GLY A 84 10.83 -8.09 -16.99
CA GLY A 84 10.85 -6.76 -16.39
C GLY A 84 9.55 -5.96 -16.50
N ALA A 85 8.49 -6.51 -17.11
CA ALA A 85 7.19 -5.88 -17.08
C ALA A 85 6.62 -5.83 -15.66
N VAL A 86 5.85 -4.79 -15.35
CA VAL A 86 5.18 -4.70 -14.05
C VAL A 86 4.01 -5.68 -14.06
N LEU A 87 3.93 -6.59 -13.09
CA LEU A 87 2.79 -7.47 -12.90
C LEU A 87 1.81 -6.86 -11.90
N VAL A 88 2.34 -6.43 -10.76
CA VAL A 88 1.62 -5.70 -9.72
C VAL A 88 2.29 -4.35 -9.57
N PRO A 89 1.60 -3.22 -9.88
CA PRO A 89 2.18 -1.89 -9.68
C PRO A 89 2.45 -1.66 -8.19
N GLN A 90 3.12 -0.56 -7.85
CA GLN A 90 3.37 -0.22 -6.46
C GLN A 90 2.05 -0.22 -5.66
N GLN A 91 2.04 -0.99 -4.58
CA GLN A 91 0.92 -1.12 -3.67
C GLN A 91 1.36 -0.71 -2.27
N VAL A 92 0.43 -0.11 -1.53
CA VAL A 92 0.59 0.20 -0.11
C VAL A 92 -0.43 -0.64 0.66
N ILE A 93 0.03 -1.28 1.73
CA ILE A 93 -0.82 -1.96 2.70
C ILE A 93 -0.49 -1.42 4.08
N GLU A 94 -1.52 -1.08 4.84
CA GLU A 94 -1.40 -0.67 6.24
C GLU A 94 -2.27 -1.59 7.09
N LEU A 95 -1.73 -2.04 8.21
CA LEU A 95 -2.39 -2.88 9.20
C LEU A 95 -2.15 -2.28 10.59
N SER A 96 -3.07 -2.49 11.52
CA SER A 96 -2.90 -2.06 12.90
C SER A 96 -3.47 -3.05 13.90
N ARG A 97 -2.91 -3.05 15.12
CA ARG A 97 -3.42 -3.77 16.28
C ARG A 97 -3.37 -2.87 17.50
N ASP A 98 -4.46 -2.85 18.26
CA ASP A 98 -4.55 -2.05 19.47
C ASP A 98 -4.10 -2.87 20.68
N TYR A 99 -3.45 -2.23 21.64
CA TYR A 99 -2.97 -2.88 22.86
C TYR A 99 -3.00 -1.92 24.05
N VAL A 100 -3.10 -2.50 25.25
CA VAL A 100 -3.08 -1.77 26.51
C VAL A 100 -1.65 -1.71 27.04
N SER A 101 -1.23 -0.55 27.51
CA SER A 101 0.07 -0.34 28.17
C SER A 101 -0.14 0.31 29.54
N PRO A 102 -0.38 -0.49 30.60
CA PRO A 102 -0.55 0.05 31.93
C PRO A 102 0.81 0.53 32.49
N PRO A 103 0.88 1.66 33.21
CA PRO A 103 2.15 2.26 33.66
C PRO A 103 3.00 1.38 34.60
N VAL A 104 2.38 0.39 35.23
CA VAL A 104 3.01 -0.49 36.23
C VAL A 104 3.57 -1.78 35.64
N ASP A 105 3.29 -2.07 34.35
CA ASP A 105 3.71 -3.32 33.70
C ASP A 105 4.36 -3.07 32.32
N ALA A 106 5.53 -2.44 32.37
CA ALA A 106 6.32 -2.16 31.17
C ALA A 106 6.82 -3.44 30.47
N THR A 107 7.14 -4.49 31.23
CA THR A 107 7.65 -5.76 30.68
C THR A 107 6.54 -6.54 29.98
N GLY A 108 5.35 -6.64 30.58
CA GLY A 108 4.18 -7.25 29.95
C GLY A 108 3.81 -6.51 28.66
N THR A 109 3.79 -5.17 28.70
CA THR A 109 3.58 -4.34 27.50
C THR A 109 4.59 -4.65 26.39
N ALA A 110 5.89 -4.70 26.72
CA ALA A 110 6.93 -4.95 25.73
C ALA A 110 6.78 -6.31 25.05
N THR A 111 6.40 -7.33 25.83
CA THR A 111 6.17 -8.70 25.35
C THR A 111 4.94 -8.77 24.45
N GLU A 112 3.82 -8.19 24.88
CA GLU A 112 2.59 -8.11 24.09
C GLU A 112 2.84 -7.41 22.75
N ARG A 113 3.54 -6.28 22.76
CA ARG A 113 3.90 -5.54 21.55
C ARG A 113 4.74 -6.37 20.58
N GLU A 114 5.66 -7.21 21.06
CA GLU A 114 6.46 -8.10 20.22
C GLU A 114 5.60 -9.19 19.57
N ILE A 115 4.68 -9.80 20.34
CA ILE A 115 3.70 -10.77 19.84
C ILE A 115 2.85 -10.14 18.73
N LEU A 116 2.29 -8.95 18.98
CA LEU A 116 1.45 -8.23 18.02
C LEU A 116 2.24 -7.82 16.77
N ALA A 117 3.52 -7.45 16.91
CA ALA A 117 4.38 -7.15 15.77
C ALA A 117 4.59 -8.40 14.90
N ASP A 118 4.80 -9.57 15.50
CA ASP A 118 4.93 -10.83 14.77
C ASP A 118 3.64 -11.25 14.08
N GLU A 119 2.49 -11.03 14.70
CA GLU A 119 1.19 -11.22 14.07
C GLU A 119 1.00 -10.29 12.87
N LEU A 120 1.24 -8.99 13.04
CA LEU A 120 1.14 -7.99 11.98
C LEU A 120 2.06 -8.33 10.79
N ARG A 121 3.26 -8.84 11.03
CA ARG A 121 4.17 -9.31 9.96
C ARG A 121 3.55 -10.48 9.19
N LYS A 122 3.00 -11.47 9.89
CA LYS A 122 2.33 -12.63 9.26
C LYS A 122 1.13 -12.17 8.43
N ASP A 123 0.29 -11.29 8.97
CA ASP A 123 -0.88 -10.76 8.28
C ASP A 123 -0.52 -9.91 7.07
N MET A 124 0.54 -9.11 7.17
CA MET A 124 1.07 -8.34 6.05
C MET A 124 1.51 -9.26 4.93
N SER A 125 2.26 -10.32 5.25
CA SER A 125 2.70 -11.31 4.26
C SER A 125 1.50 -11.99 3.58
N ALA A 126 0.49 -12.41 4.35
CA ALA A 126 -0.71 -13.03 3.82
C ALA A 126 -1.49 -12.06 2.91
N SER A 127 -1.57 -10.79 3.29
CA SER A 127 -2.25 -9.75 2.52
C SER A 127 -1.54 -9.45 1.20
N ILE A 128 -0.21 -9.36 1.20
CA ILE A 128 0.59 -9.22 -0.03
C ILE A 128 0.35 -10.42 -0.96
N LEU A 129 0.48 -11.65 -0.45
CA LEU A 129 0.30 -12.86 -1.26
C LEU A 129 -1.10 -12.95 -1.87
N ARG A 130 -2.14 -12.63 -1.09
CA ARG A 130 -3.53 -12.56 -1.60
C ARG A 130 -3.70 -11.54 -2.72
N ARG A 131 -3.07 -10.36 -2.61
CA ARG A 131 -3.13 -9.34 -3.68
C ARG A 131 -2.45 -9.81 -4.96
N ILE A 132 -1.26 -10.40 -4.84
CA ILE A 132 -0.52 -10.96 -5.99
C ILE A 132 -1.37 -12.02 -6.70
N ASP A 133 -1.88 -12.97 -5.94
CA ASP A 133 -2.71 -14.07 -6.42
C ASP A 133 -4.03 -13.57 -7.05
N SER A 134 -4.64 -12.51 -6.50
CA SER A 134 -5.80 -11.84 -7.11
C SER A 134 -5.46 -11.24 -8.48
N VAL A 135 -4.34 -10.54 -8.61
CA VAL A 135 -3.91 -9.92 -9.88
C VAL A 135 -3.61 -10.98 -10.93
N VAL A 136 -2.87 -12.04 -10.56
CA VAL A 136 -2.55 -13.16 -11.46
C VAL A 136 -3.83 -13.82 -11.97
N ARG A 137 -4.78 -14.14 -11.08
CA ARG A 137 -6.06 -14.72 -11.48
C ARG A 137 -6.88 -13.81 -12.39
N ALA A 138 -6.90 -12.50 -12.13
CA ALA A 138 -7.66 -11.56 -12.95
C ALA A 138 -7.14 -11.58 -14.40
N ARG A 139 -5.82 -11.46 -14.59
CA ARG A 139 -5.22 -11.50 -15.94
C ARG A 139 -5.47 -12.80 -16.68
N LEU A 140 -5.31 -13.93 -16.00
CA LEU A 140 -5.59 -15.24 -16.58
C LEU A 140 -7.06 -15.36 -17.03
N LYS A 141 -8.00 -14.80 -16.28
CA LYS A 141 -9.42 -14.75 -16.67
C LYS A 141 -9.68 -13.84 -17.87
N HIS A 142 -8.91 -12.75 -17.99
CA HIS A 142 -9.01 -11.82 -19.11
C HIS A 142 -8.21 -12.25 -20.36
N GLY A 143 -7.50 -13.38 -20.30
CA GLY A 143 -6.65 -13.86 -21.39
C GLY A 143 -5.42 -12.97 -21.64
N GLU A 144 -5.05 -12.15 -20.66
CA GLU A 144 -3.93 -11.22 -20.76
C GLU A 144 -2.61 -11.94 -20.42
N SER A 145 -1.56 -11.67 -21.19
CA SER A 145 -0.22 -12.13 -20.88
C SER A 145 0.26 -11.53 -19.54
N LEU A 146 0.74 -12.39 -18.64
CA LEU A 146 1.34 -11.95 -17.37
C LEU A 146 2.58 -11.08 -17.61
N GLU A 147 3.22 -11.24 -18.76
CA GLU A 147 4.44 -10.56 -19.22
C GLU A 147 4.24 -9.15 -19.76
N SER A 148 3.02 -8.64 -19.83
CA SER A 148 2.74 -7.27 -20.28
C SER A 148 2.60 -6.35 -19.07
N THR A 149 3.15 -5.13 -19.11
CA THR A 149 2.90 -4.13 -18.06
C THR A 149 1.41 -3.78 -18.08
N PRO A 150 0.70 -3.67 -16.93
CA PRO A 150 -0.68 -3.22 -16.98
C PRO A 150 -0.67 -1.85 -17.62
N THR A 151 -1.55 -1.62 -18.59
CA THR A 151 -1.86 -0.26 -19.05
C THR A 151 -2.17 0.54 -17.78
N ALA A 152 -1.35 1.56 -17.52
CA ALA A 152 -1.45 2.41 -16.33
C ALA A 152 -2.91 2.83 -16.08
N PRO A 153 -3.30 3.18 -14.84
CA PRO A 153 -4.59 3.81 -14.63
C PRO A 153 -4.70 4.96 -15.61
N LEU A 154 -5.79 5.01 -16.37
CA LEU A 154 -6.10 6.12 -17.26
C LEU A 154 -5.74 7.43 -16.54
N PRO A 155 -5.01 8.36 -17.17
CA PRO A 155 -4.80 9.67 -16.57
C PRO A 155 -6.17 10.23 -16.15
N PRO A 156 -6.28 10.95 -15.03
CA PRO A 156 -7.52 11.64 -14.71
C PRO A 156 -7.91 12.44 -15.95
N ALA A 157 -9.13 12.21 -16.45
CA ALA A 157 -9.67 12.93 -17.58
C ALA A 157 -9.37 14.43 -17.41
N PRO A 158 -8.98 15.16 -18.47
CA PRO A 158 -8.68 16.57 -18.35
C PRO A 158 -9.84 17.27 -17.66
N VAL A 159 -9.55 17.89 -16.51
CA VAL A 159 -10.47 18.78 -15.83
C VAL A 159 -10.88 19.84 -16.85
N GLN A 160 -12.11 19.75 -17.34
CA GLN A 160 -12.67 20.81 -18.17
C GLN A 160 -12.62 22.09 -17.31
N PRO A 161 -12.01 23.19 -17.77
CA PRO A 161 -12.03 24.42 -17.02
C PRO A 161 -13.48 24.85 -16.87
N THR A 162 -13.98 24.79 -15.63
CA THR A 162 -15.26 25.38 -15.25
C THR A 162 -15.16 26.87 -15.58
N THR A 163 -15.92 27.30 -16.58
CA THR A 163 -16.09 28.70 -16.93
C THR A 163 -16.71 29.39 -15.71
N PRO A 164 -16.11 30.47 -15.16
CA PRO A 164 -16.76 31.21 -14.08
C PRO A 164 -18.04 31.87 -14.62
N PRO A 165 -19.12 31.98 -13.82
CA PRO A 165 -20.32 32.66 -14.26
C PRO A 165 -20.03 34.15 -14.47
N GLU A 166 -20.39 34.62 -15.66
CA GLU A 166 -20.35 36.02 -16.07
C GLU A 166 -21.24 36.85 -15.12
N SER A 167 -20.63 37.65 -14.25
CA SER A 167 -21.34 38.62 -13.42
C SER A 167 -21.93 39.71 -14.30
N SER A 168 -23.23 39.56 -14.61
CA SER A 168 -24.01 40.61 -15.26
C SER A 168 -24.24 41.76 -14.27
N VAL A 169 -23.52 42.86 -14.50
CA VAL A 169 -23.80 44.16 -13.91
C VAL A 169 -25.13 44.71 -14.46
N PRO A 170 -26.08 45.19 -13.65
CA PRO A 170 -27.17 46.01 -14.17
C PRO A 170 -26.73 47.48 -14.27
N ALA A 171 -27.20 48.08 -15.36
CA ALA A 171 -26.88 49.40 -15.88
C ALA A 171 -27.16 50.56 -14.92
N ALA A 172 -26.30 51.58 -15.03
CA ALA A 172 -26.47 52.90 -14.45
C ALA A 172 -27.72 53.62 -14.97
N LEU A 173 -28.42 54.30 -14.05
CA LEU A 173 -29.53 55.21 -14.31
C LEU A 173 -28.98 56.56 -14.84
N PRO A 174 -29.57 57.18 -15.89
CA PRO A 174 -29.15 58.51 -16.35
C PRO A 174 -29.71 59.64 -15.45
N PRO A 175 -29.04 60.81 -15.38
CA PRO A 175 -29.55 61.95 -14.62
C PRO A 175 -30.68 62.69 -15.35
N ALA A 176 -31.63 63.22 -14.58
CA ALA A 176 -32.74 64.05 -15.06
C ALA A 176 -32.28 65.49 -15.43
N PRO A 177 -32.94 66.15 -16.41
CA PRO A 177 -32.52 67.45 -16.91
C PRO A 177 -32.98 68.62 -16.04
N THR A 178 -32.15 69.67 -16.04
CA THR A 178 -32.40 71.00 -15.49
C THR A 178 -33.38 71.80 -16.36
N SER A 179 -34.40 72.40 -15.73
CA SER A 179 -35.20 73.58 -16.16
C SER A 179 -36.06 73.93 -14.93
N GLY A 180 -36.17 75.12 -14.37
CA GLY A 180 -36.03 76.49 -14.87
C GLY A 180 -37.28 77.26 -14.42
N ASN A 181 -37.18 78.00 -13.31
CA ASN A 181 -37.78 79.33 -13.06
C ASN A 181 -37.18 79.93 -11.78
#